data_AF-A0A4Y2LB90-F1
#
_entry.id   AF-A0A4Y2LB90-F1
#
_cell.length_a   1.000
_cell.length_b   1.000
_cell.length_c   1.000
_cell.angle_alpha   90.00
_cell.angle_beta   90.00
_cell.angle_gamma   90.00
#
_symmetry.space_group_name_H-M   'P 1'
#
loop_
_entity.id
_entity.type
_entity.pdbx_description
1 polymer ?
#
loop_
_entity_poly.entity_id
_entity_poly.type
_entity_poly.pdbx_seq_one_letter_code
_entity_poly.pdbx_strand_id
1 'polypeptide(L)'
;MDIVTKKAESNEMFDMYEIVQGLTLDVIADCALAMKTHCQENPEDVFLSSVKDSFKYANNSAIKFAMMFPFVADLMVFFNKFMTAGQMTTLVMESVNKAISERCKNPEIKSMDLLQLMLDHRED
;
A
#
# COMPACT_ATOMS: atom_id res chain seq x y z
N MET A 1 -2.88 -14.77 -13.20
CA MET A 1 -2.08 -15.87 -13.81
C MET A 1 -1.76 -15.57 -15.27
N ASP A 2 -2.65 -14.89 -15.99
CA ASP A 2 -2.50 -14.57 -17.42
C ASP A 2 -1.21 -13.83 -17.79
N ILE A 3 -0.68 -12.98 -16.90
CA ILE A 3 0.57 -12.22 -17.16
C ILE A 3 1.79 -13.14 -17.20
N VAL A 4 1.84 -14.15 -16.33
CA VAL A 4 2.94 -15.13 -16.33
C VAL A 4 2.87 -15.98 -17.59
N THR A 5 1.66 -16.40 -18.00
CA THR A 5 1.46 -17.12 -19.26
C THR A 5 1.90 -16.29 -20.46
N LYS A 6 1.48 -15.02 -20.55
CA LYS A 6 1.89 -14.10 -21.62
C LYS A 6 3.41 -13.92 -21.70
N LYS A 7 4.09 -13.78 -20.56
CA LYS A 7 5.56 -13.66 -20.52
C LYS A 7 6.28 -14.99 -20.81
N ALA A 8 5.67 -16.13 -20.48
CA ALA A 8 6.20 -17.43 -20.86
C ALA A 8 6.10 -17.66 -22.38
N GLU A 9 4.99 -17.21 -23.00
CA GLU A 9 4.78 -17.29 -24.46
C GLU A 9 5.75 -16.40 -25.24
N SER A 10 6.22 -15.28 -24.68
CA SER A 10 7.19 -14.41 -25.35
C SER A 10 8.61 -14.99 -25.41
N ASN A 11 8.90 -16.11 -24.73
CA ASN A 11 10.25 -16.68 -24.60
C ASN A 11 11.32 -15.68 -24.09
N GLU A 12 10.89 -14.63 -23.40
CA GLU A 12 11.79 -13.64 -22.82
C GLU A 12 12.10 -13.98 -21.36
N MET A 13 13.32 -13.65 -20.91
CA MET A 13 13.62 -13.69 -19.48
C MET A 13 12.84 -12.58 -18.77
N PHE A 14 12.16 -12.92 -17.69
CA PHE A 14 11.44 -11.97 -16.87
C PHE A 14 11.72 -12.17 -15.38
N ASP A 15 11.64 -11.08 -14.63
CA ASP A 15 11.80 -11.12 -13.18
C ASP A 15 10.48 -11.53 -12.51
N MET A 16 10.50 -12.69 -11.85
CA MET A 16 9.37 -13.18 -11.06
C MET A 16 9.12 -12.34 -9.81
N TYR A 17 10.17 -11.74 -9.23
CA TYR A 17 10.03 -10.87 -8.06
C TYR A 17 9.12 -9.68 -8.38
N GLU A 18 9.27 -9.10 -9.57
CA GLU A 18 8.45 -7.96 -10.00
C GLU A 18 6.98 -8.30 -10.22
N ILE A 19 6.67 -9.53 -10.64
CA ILE A 19 5.30 -9.98 -10.87
C ILE A 19 4.62 -10.31 -9.55
N VAL A 20 5.35 -11.00 -8.66
CA VAL A 20 4.82 -11.44 -7.36
C VAL A 20 4.63 -10.26 -6.41
N GLN A 21 5.49 -9.22 -6.45
CA GLN A 21 5.26 -8.01 -5.64
C GLN A 21 3.96 -7.31 -6.04
N GLY A 22 3.67 -7.19 -7.34
CA GLY A 22 2.45 -6.53 -7.84
C GLY A 22 1.21 -7.32 -7.44
N LEU A 23 1.25 -8.64 -7.64
CA LEU A 23 0.18 -9.55 -7.20
C LEU A 23 -0.08 -9.47 -5.70
N THR A 24 0.98 -9.51 -4.89
CA THR A 24 0.85 -9.47 -3.43
C THR A 24 0.26 -8.15 -2.97
N LEU A 25 0.68 -7.04 -3.58
CA LEU A 25 0.15 -5.72 -3.25
C LEU A 25 -1.32 -5.59 -3.66
N ASP A 26 -1.71 -6.11 -4.83
CA ASP A 26 -3.12 -6.12 -5.27
C ASP A 26 -4.01 -6.93 -4.33
N VAL A 27 -3.56 -8.09 -3.86
CA VAL A 27 -4.30 -8.91 -2.88
C VAL A 27 -4.47 -8.17 -1.55
N ILE A 28 -3.41 -7.51 -1.05
CA ILE A 28 -3.51 -6.72 0.19
C ILE A 28 -4.45 -5.52 0.00
N ALA A 29 -4.32 -4.80 -1.12
CA ALA A 29 -5.14 -3.64 -1.43
C ALA A 29 -6.63 -4.02 -1.47
N ASP A 30 -6.96 -5.13 -2.12
CA ASP A 30 -8.35 -5.58 -2.26
C ASP A 30 -8.91 -6.10 -0.93
N CYS A 31 -8.20 -7.01 -0.26
CA CYS A 31 -8.71 -7.67 0.95
C CYS A 31 -8.67 -6.80 2.21
N ALA A 32 -7.69 -5.91 2.35
CA ALA A 32 -7.49 -5.14 3.57
C ALA A 32 -7.95 -3.69 3.45
N LEU A 33 -7.77 -3.08 2.27
CA LEU A 33 -8.00 -1.64 2.07
C LEU A 33 -9.24 -1.36 1.21
N ALA A 34 -9.94 -2.40 0.74
CA ALA A 34 -11.05 -2.30 -0.21
C ALA A 34 -10.70 -1.45 -1.44
N MET A 35 -9.45 -1.52 -1.88
CA MET A 35 -8.89 -0.73 -2.96
C MET A 35 -8.62 -1.66 -4.15
N LYS A 36 -9.23 -1.35 -5.30
CA LYS A 36 -8.97 -2.08 -6.55
C LYS A 36 -7.75 -1.49 -7.23
N THR A 37 -6.59 -2.09 -7.00
CA THR A 37 -5.36 -1.80 -7.74
C THR A 37 -5.10 -2.87 -8.79
N HIS A 38 -4.36 -2.50 -9.82
CA HIS A 38 -3.92 -3.38 -10.89
C HIS A 38 -2.40 -3.32 -11.01
N CYS A 39 -1.70 -3.36 -9.87
CA CYS A 39 -0.24 -3.27 -9.78
C CYS A 39 0.47 -4.41 -10.52
N GLN A 40 -0.20 -5.55 -10.74
CA GLN A 40 0.36 -6.64 -11.56
C GLN A 40 0.44 -6.27 -13.06
N GLU A 41 -0.51 -5.48 -13.56
CA GLU A 41 -0.61 -5.07 -14.97
C GLU A 41 0.03 -3.70 -15.23
N ASN A 42 0.04 -2.83 -14.22
CA ASN A 42 0.56 -1.47 -14.29
C ASN A 42 1.77 -1.29 -13.35
N PRO A 43 3.00 -1.41 -13.87
CA PRO A 43 4.23 -1.19 -13.09
C PRO A 43 4.39 0.25 -12.58
N GLU A 44 3.76 1.21 -13.27
CA GLU A 44 3.78 2.65 -12.96
C GLU A 44 2.61 3.07 -12.04
N ASP A 45 1.96 2.10 -11.41
CA ASP A 45 0.88 2.38 -10.48
C ASP A 45 1.39 3.26 -9.31
N VAL A 46 0.64 4.34 -9.02
CA VAL A 46 1.03 5.34 -8.03
C VAL A 46 1.08 4.74 -6.62
N PHE A 47 0.23 3.75 -6.32
CA PHE A 47 0.27 3.05 -5.05
C PHE A 47 1.49 2.11 -4.99
N LEU A 48 1.76 1.34 -6.04
CA LEU A 48 2.95 0.49 -6.13
C LEU A 48 4.26 1.28 -5.97
N SER A 49 4.40 2.39 -6.69
CA SER A 49 5.58 3.27 -6.60
C SER A 49 5.72 3.89 -5.22
N SER A 50 4.64 4.42 -4.64
CA SER A 50 4.64 5.01 -3.29
C SER A 50 5.03 4.00 -2.20
N VAL A 51 4.59 2.74 -2.32
CA VAL A 51 4.95 1.66 -1.40
C VAL A 51 6.43 1.29 -1.54
N LYS A 52 6.92 1.12 -2.78
CA LYS A 52 8.34 0.84 -3.04
C LYS A 52 9.25 1.94 -2.49
N ASP A 53 8.89 3.20 -2.73
CA ASP A 53 9.64 4.35 -2.24
C ASP A 53 9.62 4.40 -0.72
N SER A 54 8.48 4.16 -0.07
CA SER A 54 8.39 4.10 1.39
C SER A 54 9.35 3.06 1.97
N PHE A 55 9.41 1.86 1.40
CA PHE A 55 10.37 0.82 1.84
C PHE A 55 11.83 1.18 1.55
N LYS A 56 12.10 1.81 0.41
CA LYS A 56 13.46 2.25 0.05
C LYS A 56 13.97 3.34 1.00
N TYR A 57 13.13 4.30 1.35
CA TYR A 57 13.48 5.37 2.29
C TYR A 57 13.47 4.90 3.75
N ALA A 58 12.73 3.85 4.10
CA ALA A 58 12.70 3.27 5.45
C ALA A 58 14.06 2.71 5.90
N ASN A 59 14.97 2.37 4.99
CA ASN A 59 16.32 1.87 5.33
C ASN A 59 17.43 2.91 5.11
N ASN A 60 17.09 4.20 5.04
CA ASN A 60 18.07 5.25 4.84
C ASN A 60 19.01 5.37 6.06
N SER A 61 20.29 5.69 5.83
CA SER A 61 21.28 5.97 6.88
C SER A 61 20.80 7.00 7.89
N ALA A 62 19.98 7.96 7.45
CA ALA A 62 19.30 8.93 8.31
C ALA A 62 18.51 8.26 9.45
N ILE A 63 17.74 7.20 9.16
CA ILE A 63 16.94 6.48 10.18
C ILE A 63 17.87 5.74 11.16
N LYS A 64 18.99 5.19 10.69
CA LYS A 64 20.01 4.61 11.58
C LYS A 64 20.63 5.64 12.52
N PHE A 65 20.90 6.85 12.03
CA PHE A 65 21.37 7.95 12.87
C PHE A 65 20.30 8.40 13.88
N ALA A 66 19.03 8.44 13.48
CA ALA A 66 17.93 8.72 14.39
C ALA A 66 17.77 7.66 15.49
N MET A 67 17.98 6.37 15.18
CA MET A 67 17.99 5.33 16.22
C MET A 67 19.14 5.48 17.22
N MET A 68 20.30 5.98 16.78
CA MET A 68 21.48 6.13 17.63
C MET A 68 21.43 7.40 18.51
N PHE A 69 20.72 8.44 18.07
CA PHE A 69 20.60 9.71 18.79
C PHE A 69 19.13 10.12 18.98
N PRO A 70 18.57 10.00 20.21
CA PRO A 70 17.15 10.24 20.45
C PRO A 70 16.70 11.68 20.16
N PHE A 71 17.57 12.67 20.35
CA PHE A 71 17.28 14.06 19.99
C PHE A 71 17.10 14.29 18.48
N VAL A 72 17.82 13.52 17.64
CA VAL A 72 17.68 13.57 16.18
C VAL A 72 16.40 12.87 15.72
N ALA A 73 15.96 11.84 16.45
CA ALA A 73 14.70 11.16 16.18
C ALA A 73 13.50 12.10 16.30
N ASP A 74 13.40 12.89 17.37
CA ASP A 74 12.29 13.84 17.55
C ASP A 74 12.23 14.88 16.42
N LEU A 75 13.39 15.40 16.00
CA LEU A 75 13.48 16.31 14.87
C LEU A 75 13.08 15.61 13.55
N MET A 76 13.53 14.37 13.35
CA MET A 76 13.23 13.59 12.15
C MET A 76 11.75 13.23 12.05
N VAL A 77 11.05 12.94 13.16
CA VAL A 77 9.59 12.71 13.16
C VAL A 77 8.84 13.93 12.63
N PHE A 78 9.27 15.14 13.02
CA PHE A 78 8.68 16.38 12.52
C PHE A 78 8.89 16.54 11.00
N PHE A 79 10.09 16.27 10.49
CA PHE A 79 10.39 16.34 9.06
C PHE A 79 9.77 15.20 8.24
N ASN A 80 9.66 13.99 8.80
CA ASN A 80 9.12 12.82 8.11
C ASN A 80 7.63 12.99 7.80
N LYS A 81 6.89 13.72 8.65
CA LYS A 81 5.51 14.14 8.38
C LYS A 81 5.36 14.99 7.11
N PHE A 82 6.43 15.66 6.68
CA PHE A 82 6.48 16.51 5.49
C PHE A 82 7.09 15.81 4.28
N MET A 83 7.74 14.65 4.45
CA MET A 83 8.47 13.96 3.39
C MET A 83 7.66 12.87 2.70
N THR A 84 8.13 12.48 1.51
CA THR A 84 7.57 11.51 0.55
C THR A 84 7.08 10.19 1.15
N ALA A 85 7.58 9.76 2.32
CA ALA A 85 7.04 8.60 3.04
C ALA A 85 5.55 8.74 3.41
N GLY A 86 5.04 9.97 3.48
CA GLY A 86 3.63 10.26 3.70
C GLY A 86 2.73 9.92 2.50
N GLN A 87 3.25 9.85 1.28
CA GLN A 87 2.41 9.69 0.07
C GLN A 87 1.65 8.38 0.08
N MET A 88 2.32 7.27 0.41
CA MET A 88 1.69 5.97 0.57
C MET A 88 0.58 6.02 1.63
N THR A 89 0.87 6.60 2.80
CA THR A 89 -0.09 6.67 3.90
C THR A 89 -1.28 7.57 3.55
N THR A 90 -1.07 8.67 2.82
CA THR A 90 -2.17 9.52 2.35
C THR A 90 -3.05 8.80 1.34
N LEU A 91 -2.48 8.06 0.39
CA LEU A 91 -3.25 7.29 -0.60
C LEU A 91 -4.08 6.19 0.07
N VAL A 92 -3.47 5.45 1.01
CA VAL A 92 -4.19 4.45 1.80
C VAL A 92 -5.30 5.11 2.62
N MET A 93 -5.00 6.21 3.30
CA MET A 93 -5.97 6.91 4.15
C MET A 93 -7.14 7.47 3.34
N GLU A 94 -6.89 8.04 2.16
CA GLU A 94 -7.93 8.54 1.26
C GLU A 94 -8.82 7.40 0.76
N SER A 95 -8.23 6.30 0.27
CA SER A 95 -8.96 5.13 -0.21
C SER A 95 -9.80 4.48 0.89
N VAL A 96 -9.23 4.30 2.08
CA VAL A 96 -9.94 3.73 3.23
C VAL A 96 -11.06 4.65 3.70
N ASN A 97 -10.82 5.96 3.83
CA ASN A 97 -11.87 6.92 4.21
C ASN A 97 -13.01 6.97 3.20
N LYS A 98 -12.69 6.88 1.90
CA LYS A 98 -13.69 6.78 0.83
C LYS A 98 -14.50 5.48 0.98
N ALA A 99 -13.83 4.34 1.15
CA ALA A 99 -14.50 3.05 1.33
C ALA A 99 -15.42 3.04 2.57
N ILE A 100 -14.96 3.59 3.70
CA ILE A 100 -15.78 3.76 4.92
C ILE A 100 -16.98 4.66 4.63
N SER A 101 -16.75 5.82 3.99
CA SER A 101 -17.82 6.80 3.71
C SER A 101 -18.92 6.24 2.81
N GLU A 102 -18.56 5.45 1.80
CA GLU A 102 -19.53 4.78 0.92
C GLU A 102 -20.35 3.73 1.68
N ARG A 103 -19.71 2.96 2.57
CA ARG A 103 -20.39 1.91 3.36
C ARG A 103 -21.30 2.47 4.43
N CYS A 104 -20.90 3.56 5.10
CA CYS A 104 -21.76 4.24 6.07
C CYS A 104 -23.02 4.83 5.39
N LYS A 105 -22.94 5.21 4.12
CA LYS A 105 -24.10 5.73 3.36
C LYS A 105 -25.01 4.62 2.83
N ASN A 106 -24.43 3.46 2.48
CA ASN A 106 -25.15 2.34 1.86
C ASN A 106 -24.94 1.05 2.67
N PRO A 107 -25.72 0.82 3.74
CA PRO A 107 -25.58 -0.35 4.62
C PRO A 107 -25.90 -1.70 3.94
N GLU A 108 -26.46 -1.69 2.72
CA GLU A 108 -26.69 -2.90 1.92
C GLU A 108 -25.41 -3.40 1.23
N ILE A 109 -24.41 -2.55 1.01
CA ILE A 109 -23.14 -2.91 0.38
C ILE A 109 -22.18 -3.40 1.46
N LYS A 110 -22.47 -4.57 2.04
CA LYS A 110 -21.55 -5.26 2.94
C LYS A 110 -20.65 -6.20 2.16
N SER A 111 -19.35 -5.93 2.21
CA SER A 111 -18.29 -6.80 1.71
C SER A 111 -17.68 -7.55 2.90
N MET A 112 -17.41 -8.86 2.76
CA MET A 112 -16.72 -9.65 3.80
C MET A 112 -15.20 -9.41 3.76
N ASP A 113 -14.77 -8.17 3.98
CA ASP A 113 -13.36 -7.80 4.03
C ASP A 113 -12.93 -7.33 5.42
N LEU A 114 -11.62 -7.20 5.63
CA LEU A 114 -11.05 -6.82 6.92
C LEU A 114 -11.56 -5.44 7.37
N LEU A 115 -11.77 -4.52 6.42
CA LEU A 115 -12.28 -3.18 6.70
C LEU A 115 -13.70 -3.24 7.29
N GLN A 116 -14.56 -4.11 6.77
CA GLN A 116 -15.91 -4.30 7.31
C GLN A 116 -15.86 -4.88 8.73
N LEU A 117 -14.99 -5.86 8.98
CA LEU A 117 -14.81 -6.41 10.32
C LEU A 117 -14.39 -5.33 11.33
N MET A 118 -13.52 -4.40 10.93
CA MET A 118 -13.11 -3.27 11.77
C MET A 118 -14.24 -2.26 12.01
N LEU A 119 -15.13 -2.05 11.04
CA LEU A 119 -16.29 -1.18 11.20
C LEU A 119 -17.33 -1.80 12.14
N ASP A 120 -17.62 -3.08 11.97
CA ASP A 120 -18.58 -3.80 12.82
C ASP A 120 -18.13 -3.77 14.29
N HIS A 121 -16.84 -3.99 14.58
CA HIS A 121 -16.28 -3.90 15.95
C HIS A 121 -16.25 -2.48 16.54
N ARG A 122 -16.41 -1.42 15.73
CA ARG A 122 -16.44 -0.03 16.21
C ARG A 122 -17.83 0.37 16.72
N GLU A 123 -18.87 -0.30 16.23
CA GLU A 123 -20.26 -0.03 16.60
C GLU A 123 -20.70 -0.78 17.87
N ASP A 124 -19.89 -1.74 18.33
CA ASP A 124 -19.98 -2.42 19.63
C ASP A 124 -19.32 -1.62 20.78
#